data_AF-A0A2A3F417-F1
#
_entry.id   AF-A0A2A3F417-F1
#
_cell.length_a   1.000
_cell.length_b   1.000
_cell.length_c   1.000
_cell.angle_alpha   90.00
_cell.angle_beta   90.00
_cell.angle_gamma   90.00
#
_symmetry.space_group_name_H-M   'P 1'
#
loop_
_entity.id
_entity.type
_entity.pdbx_description
1 polymer ?
#
loop_
_entity_poly.entity_id
_entity_poly.type
_entity_poly.pdbx_seq_one_letter_code
_entity_poly.pdbx_strand_id
1 'polypeptide(L)'
;MGDNSSSAAALDATPPGIVAVEGLRRGESVLAQAQYRQVVAVTEFYDLCCDEDERRGINPAHSGSHAAVEVSVALGINEPVVTAWIDLGLELRYRLHGTRDAFAAGRIDLDQARVVAAMLTGVSDSKLEQLEAAILDGRSLPPSKLRARARRLIARHDPDSVAHRNKLAIADRDVWIRPAENGMAYLDGHLPAADAHTLATRLREMSIPDVCAHDPRTLPQRRADALTALVPQALRAGRYPQTAPDASSACAVGNSAQPASPLRARGGHRSSRSWSTPRRSSDSTTFPPTSRDTGRSVRTPRVHWPPTVSSSVSTRWPPKATQVGTSSGPAPFRRLMAYP
;
A
#
# COMPACT_ATOMS: atom_id res chain seq x y z
N MET A 1 -55.79 -23.22 41.11
CA MET A 1 -55.00 -23.54 39.91
C MET A 1 -54.89 -22.27 39.10
N GLY A 2 -53.81 -21.52 39.27
CA GLY A 2 -53.58 -20.25 38.58
C GLY A 2 -52.20 -20.27 37.93
N ASP A 3 -52.21 -20.31 36.59
CA ASP A 3 -51.41 -19.49 35.68
C ASP A 3 -49.93 -19.23 36.05
N ASN A 4 -49.13 -20.29 36.20
CA ASN A 4 -47.66 -20.18 36.20
C ASN A 4 -47.02 -20.42 34.82
N SER A 5 -47.81 -20.71 33.79
CA SER A 5 -47.30 -21.04 32.45
C SER A 5 -46.93 -19.80 31.62
N SER A 6 -47.40 -18.61 32.00
CA SER A 6 -47.17 -17.38 31.21
C SER A 6 -45.85 -16.67 31.54
N SER A 7 -45.22 -16.97 32.68
CA SER A 7 -43.95 -16.34 33.09
C SER A 7 -42.72 -17.04 32.52
N ALA A 8 -42.82 -18.33 32.16
CA ALA A 8 -41.69 -19.09 31.63
C ALA A 8 -41.38 -18.76 30.17
N ALA A 9 -42.41 -18.48 29.35
CA ALA A 9 -42.25 -18.14 27.93
C ALA A 9 -41.59 -16.77 27.69
N ALA A 10 -41.70 -15.84 28.66
CA ALA A 10 -41.08 -14.52 28.57
C ALA A 10 -39.57 -14.53 28.88
N LEU A 11 -39.06 -15.56 29.57
CA LEU A 11 -37.64 -15.68 29.95
C LEU A 11 -36.79 -16.43 28.91
N ASP A 12 -37.43 -17.12 27.95
CA ASP A 12 -36.75 -17.84 26.85
C ASP A 12 -36.74 -17.03 25.54
N ALA A 13 -37.37 -15.85 25.53
CA ALA A 13 -37.33 -14.93 24.41
C ALA A 13 -35.94 -14.27 24.34
N THR A 14 -35.19 -14.55 23.26
CA THR A 14 -33.92 -13.86 22.99
C THR A 14 -34.13 -12.35 23.09
N PRO A 15 -33.37 -11.63 23.93
CA PRO A 15 -33.55 -10.20 24.13
C PRO A 15 -33.59 -9.44 22.79
N PRO A 16 -34.53 -8.48 22.60
CA PRO A 16 -34.69 -7.76 21.33
C PRO A 16 -33.40 -7.13 20.80
N GLY A 17 -32.51 -6.68 21.69
CA GLY A 17 -31.20 -6.14 21.33
C GLY A 17 -30.27 -7.16 20.66
N ILE A 18 -30.32 -8.44 21.05
CA ILE A 18 -29.52 -9.50 20.42
C ILE A 18 -30.03 -9.76 18.99
N VAL A 19 -31.36 -9.77 18.79
CA VAL A 19 -31.97 -9.93 17.47
C VAL A 19 -31.60 -8.76 16.55
N ALA A 20 -31.63 -7.53 17.06
CA ALA A 20 -31.23 -6.34 16.30
C ALA A 20 -29.75 -6.39 15.87
N VAL A 21 -28.84 -6.77 16.78
CA VAL A 21 -27.41 -6.92 16.48
C VAL A 21 -27.18 -8.03 15.45
N GLU A 22 -27.91 -9.13 15.53
CA GLU A 22 -27.80 -10.21 14.55
C GLU A 22 -28.31 -9.77 13.16
N GLY A 23 -29.35 -8.94 13.10
CA GLY A 23 -29.80 -8.30 11.87
C GLY A 23 -28.71 -7.42 11.23
N LEU A 24 -28.02 -6.61 12.04
CA LEU A 24 -26.89 -5.78 11.56
C LEU A 24 -25.75 -6.66 11.01
N ARG A 25 -25.38 -7.73 11.72
CA ARG A 25 -24.34 -8.67 11.26
C ARG A 25 -24.69 -9.35 9.95
N ARG A 26 -25.96 -9.73 9.76
CA ARG A 26 -26.42 -10.27 8.47
C ARG A 26 -26.27 -9.25 7.35
N GLY A 27 -26.63 -7.99 7.60
CA GLY A 27 -26.42 -6.89 6.64
C GLY A 27 -24.95 -6.70 6.27
N GLU A 28 -24.06 -6.66 7.26
CA GLU A 28 -22.61 -6.60 7.04
C GLU A 28 -22.09 -7.80 6.23
N SER A 29 -22.59 -9.00 6.52
CA SER A 29 -22.22 -10.22 5.79
C SER A 29 -22.62 -10.14 4.31
N VAL A 30 -23.82 -9.65 4.00
CA VAL A 30 -24.28 -9.44 2.62
C VAL A 30 -23.42 -8.42 1.89
N LEU A 31 -23.06 -7.30 2.55
CA LEU A 31 -22.15 -6.31 1.97
C LEU A 31 -20.77 -6.90 1.69
N ALA A 32 -20.21 -7.68 2.62
CA ALA A 32 -18.94 -8.35 2.45
C ALA A 32 -18.96 -9.34 1.26
N GLN A 33 -20.02 -10.13 1.12
CA GLN A 33 -20.18 -11.05 -0.03
C GLN A 33 -20.27 -10.30 -1.36
N ALA A 34 -20.97 -9.16 -1.40
CA ALA A 34 -21.04 -8.32 -2.59
C ALA A 34 -19.66 -7.72 -2.94
N GLN A 35 -18.92 -7.23 -1.95
CA GLN A 35 -17.56 -6.73 -2.12
C GLN A 35 -16.60 -7.82 -2.60
N TYR A 36 -16.72 -9.05 -2.08
CA TYR A 36 -15.94 -10.19 -2.57
C TYR A 36 -16.16 -10.43 -4.07
N ARG A 37 -17.43 -10.43 -4.50
CA ARG A 37 -17.76 -10.59 -5.93
C ARG A 37 -17.20 -9.45 -6.79
N GLN A 38 -17.19 -8.21 -6.28
CA GLN A 38 -16.57 -7.08 -6.99
C GLN A 38 -15.07 -7.27 -7.15
N VAL A 39 -14.36 -7.68 -6.08
CA VAL A 39 -12.92 -7.96 -6.13
C VAL A 39 -12.64 -9.07 -7.14
N VAL A 40 -13.40 -10.16 -7.13
CA VAL A 40 -13.26 -11.26 -8.09
C VAL A 40 -13.48 -10.78 -9.53
N ALA A 41 -14.55 -10.03 -9.80
CA ALA A 41 -14.84 -9.53 -11.14
C ALA A 41 -13.76 -8.59 -11.68
N VAL A 42 -13.19 -7.74 -10.83
CA VAL A 42 -12.07 -6.84 -11.20
C VAL A 42 -10.80 -7.64 -11.49
N THR A 43 -10.52 -8.70 -10.73
CA THR A 43 -9.38 -9.59 -11.03
C THR A 43 -9.59 -10.40 -12.30
N GLU A 44 -10.80 -10.89 -12.57
CA GLU A 44 -11.11 -11.57 -13.83
C GLU A 44 -10.97 -10.64 -15.04
N PHE A 45 -11.37 -9.37 -14.90
CA PHE A 45 -11.12 -8.36 -15.93
C PHE A 45 -9.61 -8.14 -16.15
N TYR A 46 -8.82 -8.08 -15.08
CA TYR A 46 -7.36 -8.00 -15.19
C TYR A 46 -6.77 -9.21 -15.94
N ASP A 47 -7.24 -10.43 -15.67
CA ASP A 47 -6.80 -11.64 -16.37
C ASP A 47 -7.12 -11.55 -17.88
N LEU A 48 -8.33 -11.08 -18.23
CA LEU A 48 -8.72 -10.85 -19.63
C LEU A 48 -7.80 -9.84 -20.34
N CYS A 49 -7.46 -8.73 -19.67
CA CYS A 49 -6.52 -7.76 -20.21
C CYS A 49 -5.12 -8.38 -20.42
N CYS A 50 -4.67 -9.22 -19.49
CA CYS A 50 -3.40 -9.93 -19.63
C CYS A 50 -3.39 -10.86 -20.84
N ASP A 51 -4.47 -11.63 -21.05
CA ASP A 51 -4.62 -12.54 -22.19
C ASP A 51 -4.68 -11.77 -23.52
N GLU A 52 -5.30 -10.59 -23.55
CA GLU A 52 -5.31 -9.72 -24.72
C GLU A 52 -3.93 -9.15 -25.03
N ASP A 53 -3.20 -8.70 -24.00
CA ASP A 53 -1.86 -8.17 -24.12
C ASP A 53 -0.89 -9.26 -24.63
N GLU A 54 -1.01 -10.48 -24.12
CA GLU A 54 -0.24 -11.64 -24.61
C GLU A 54 -0.54 -11.93 -26.09
N ARG A 55 -1.81 -11.94 -26.50
CA ARG A 55 -2.21 -12.09 -27.91
C ARG A 55 -1.64 -10.99 -28.81
N ARG A 56 -1.40 -9.80 -28.28
CA ARG A 56 -0.77 -8.67 -28.97
C ARG A 56 0.76 -8.71 -28.92
N GLY A 57 1.36 -9.69 -28.25
CA GLY A 57 2.81 -9.81 -28.08
C GLY A 57 3.40 -8.74 -27.15
N ILE A 58 2.58 -8.15 -26.28
CA ILE A 58 3.07 -7.23 -25.24
C ILE A 58 3.87 -8.04 -24.23
N ASN A 59 4.98 -7.45 -23.78
CA ASN A 59 5.84 -8.09 -22.79
C ASN A 59 5.00 -8.42 -21.53
N PRO A 60 5.03 -9.67 -21.02
CA PRO A 60 4.34 -10.07 -19.78
C PRO A 60 4.62 -9.15 -18.60
N ALA A 61 5.78 -8.47 -18.62
CA ALA A 61 6.15 -7.46 -17.65
C ALA A 61 5.23 -6.21 -17.61
N HIS A 62 4.42 -5.99 -18.63
CA HIS A 62 3.52 -4.84 -18.76
C HIS A 62 2.06 -5.26 -18.97
N SER A 63 1.77 -6.57 -19.00
CA SER A 63 0.43 -7.10 -19.18
C SER A 63 -0.54 -6.64 -18.09
N GLY A 64 -1.74 -6.26 -18.52
CA GLY A 64 -2.82 -5.82 -17.64
C GLY A 64 -2.60 -4.45 -17.01
N SER A 65 -1.56 -3.71 -17.41
CA SER A 65 -1.24 -2.38 -16.85
C SER A 65 -2.35 -1.34 -17.06
N HIS A 66 -3.19 -1.51 -18.08
CA HIS A 66 -4.33 -0.64 -18.37
C HIS A 66 -5.61 -1.04 -17.63
N ALA A 67 -5.68 -2.24 -17.07
CA ALA A 67 -6.92 -2.77 -16.48
C ALA A 67 -7.46 -1.88 -15.34
N ALA A 68 -6.56 -1.40 -14.48
CA ALA A 68 -6.93 -0.53 -13.36
C ALA A 68 -7.52 0.81 -13.83
N VAL A 69 -6.97 1.38 -14.91
CA VAL A 69 -7.44 2.64 -15.50
C VAL A 69 -8.80 2.45 -16.16
N GLU A 70 -9.01 1.37 -16.92
CA GLU A 70 -10.28 1.11 -17.60
C GLU A 70 -11.43 0.91 -16.60
N VAL A 71 -11.20 0.11 -15.54
CA VAL A 71 -12.17 -0.09 -14.46
C VAL A 71 -12.37 1.21 -13.67
N SER A 72 -11.32 1.99 -13.42
CA SER A 72 -11.42 3.30 -12.76
C SER A 72 -12.37 4.22 -13.50
N VAL A 73 -12.23 4.33 -14.82
CA VAL A 73 -13.09 5.16 -15.67
C VAL A 73 -14.52 4.62 -15.70
N ALA A 74 -14.69 3.30 -15.84
CA ALA A 74 -16.00 2.68 -15.93
C ALA A 74 -16.83 2.80 -14.64
N LEU A 75 -16.18 2.71 -13.47
CA LEU A 75 -16.84 2.72 -12.15
C LEU A 75 -16.78 4.08 -11.44
N GLY A 76 -16.00 5.04 -11.94
CA GLY A 76 -15.77 6.32 -11.26
C GLY A 76 -15.01 6.18 -9.93
N ILE A 77 -14.17 5.15 -9.80
CA ILE A 77 -13.36 4.85 -8.61
C ILE A 77 -11.92 5.25 -8.90
N ASN A 78 -11.18 5.70 -7.88
CA ASN A 78 -9.76 6.03 -8.03
C ASN A 78 -8.93 4.81 -8.46
N GLU A 79 -8.10 4.95 -9.49
CA GLU A 79 -7.20 3.90 -10.01
C GLU A 79 -6.41 3.15 -8.91
N PRO A 80 -5.78 3.79 -7.91
CA PRO A 80 -5.07 3.06 -6.86
C PRO A 80 -5.95 2.12 -6.01
N VAL A 81 -7.24 2.42 -5.90
CA VAL A 81 -8.19 1.54 -5.20
C VAL A 81 -8.44 0.29 -6.04
N VAL A 82 -8.60 0.45 -7.35
CA VAL A 82 -8.78 -0.66 -8.29
C VAL A 82 -7.52 -1.54 -8.31
N THR A 83 -6.33 -0.95 -8.40
CA THR A 83 -5.07 -1.69 -8.29
C THR A 83 -5.02 -2.52 -7.00
N ALA A 84 -5.39 -1.93 -5.86
CA ALA A 84 -5.44 -2.65 -4.60
C ALA A 84 -6.48 -3.80 -4.57
N TRP A 85 -7.58 -3.69 -5.34
CA TRP A 85 -8.55 -4.78 -5.50
C TRP A 85 -8.01 -5.90 -6.39
N ILE A 86 -7.33 -5.56 -7.49
CA ILE A 86 -6.65 -6.53 -8.35
C ILE A 86 -5.62 -7.32 -7.52
N ASP A 87 -4.73 -6.61 -6.82
CA ASP A 87 -3.70 -7.22 -5.96
C ASP A 87 -4.32 -8.14 -4.90
N LEU A 88 -5.38 -7.67 -4.23
CA LEU A 88 -6.09 -8.48 -3.25
C LEU A 88 -6.69 -9.74 -3.88
N GLY A 89 -7.38 -9.62 -5.01
CA GLY A 89 -8.01 -10.77 -5.65
C GLY A 89 -7.01 -11.80 -6.18
N LEU A 90 -5.84 -11.36 -6.65
CA LEU A 90 -4.73 -12.26 -7.01
C LEU A 90 -4.20 -13.01 -5.78
N GLU A 91 -3.98 -12.31 -4.65
CA GLU A 91 -3.56 -12.96 -3.39
C GLU A 91 -4.61 -13.98 -2.90
N LEU A 92 -5.90 -13.65 -2.93
CA LEU A 92 -6.99 -14.55 -2.55
C LEU A 92 -7.09 -15.78 -3.48
N ARG A 93 -6.79 -15.60 -4.77
CA ARG A 93 -6.83 -16.67 -5.77
C ARG A 93 -5.68 -17.66 -5.62
N TYR A 94 -4.46 -17.16 -5.40
CA TYR A 94 -3.25 -17.97 -5.54
C TYR A 94 -2.56 -18.33 -4.21
N ARG A 95 -2.80 -17.60 -3.11
CA ARG A 95 -2.06 -17.79 -1.86
C ARG A 95 -2.94 -17.88 -0.61
N LEU A 96 -3.98 -17.07 -0.52
CA LEU A 96 -4.77 -16.85 0.71
C LEU A 96 -6.15 -17.51 0.63
N HIS A 97 -6.17 -18.82 0.51
CA HIS A 97 -7.40 -19.59 0.29
C HIS A 97 -8.35 -19.55 1.48
N GLY A 98 -7.84 -19.59 2.72
CA GLY A 98 -8.68 -19.48 3.92
C GLY A 98 -9.36 -18.10 4.04
N THR A 99 -8.64 -17.04 3.66
CA THR A 99 -9.15 -15.67 3.60
C THR A 99 -10.18 -15.52 2.50
N ARG A 100 -9.93 -16.12 1.33
CA ARG A 100 -10.90 -16.16 0.22
C ARG A 100 -12.21 -16.77 0.67
N ASP A 101 -12.16 -17.94 1.30
CA ASP A 101 -13.35 -18.67 1.73
C ASP A 101 -14.08 -17.93 2.86
N ALA A 102 -13.36 -17.24 3.76
CA ALA A 102 -13.96 -16.40 4.80
C ALA A 102 -14.64 -15.15 4.23
N PHE A 103 -14.03 -14.50 3.24
CA PHE A 103 -14.57 -13.30 2.61
C PHE A 103 -15.77 -13.64 1.71
N ALA A 104 -15.68 -14.73 0.94
CA ALA A 104 -16.77 -15.25 0.12
C ALA A 104 -17.99 -15.65 0.94
N ALA A 105 -17.79 -16.13 2.18
CA ALA A 105 -18.86 -16.44 3.11
C ALA A 105 -19.42 -15.19 3.83
N GLY A 106 -18.78 -14.03 3.70
CA GLY A 106 -19.13 -12.81 4.46
C GLY A 106 -18.85 -12.94 5.96
N ARG A 107 -17.88 -13.78 6.35
CA ARG A 107 -17.39 -13.88 7.74
C ARG A 107 -16.39 -12.77 8.08
N ILE A 108 -15.70 -12.26 7.05
CA ILE A 108 -14.83 -11.09 7.12
C ILE A 108 -15.23 -10.08 6.06
N ASP A 109 -15.02 -8.80 6.33
CA ASP A 109 -15.23 -7.71 5.37
C ASP A 109 -13.97 -7.40 4.52
N LEU A 110 -14.11 -6.48 3.57
CA LEU A 110 -13.02 -6.07 2.68
C LEU A 110 -11.80 -5.51 3.43
N ASP A 111 -12.01 -4.72 4.48
CA ASP A 111 -10.91 -4.11 5.24
C ASP A 111 -10.15 -5.16 6.06
N GLN A 112 -10.86 -6.13 6.61
CA GLN A 112 -10.28 -7.29 7.29
C GLN A 112 -9.50 -8.16 6.30
N ALA A 113 -10.05 -8.47 5.13
CA ALA A 113 -9.35 -9.23 4.09
C ALA A 113 -8.04 -8.53 3.67
N ARG A 114 -8.09 -7.20 3.45
CA ARG A 114 -6.89 -6.39 3.16
C ARG A 114 -5.87 -6.42 4.30
N VAL A 115 -6.32 -6.40 5.55
CA VAL A 115 -5.42 -6.53 6.70
C VAL A 115 -4.73 -7.89 6.71
N VAL A 116 -5.46 -8.98 6.49
CA VAL A 116 -4.87 -10.33 6.47
C VAL A 116 -3.87 -10.45 5.32
N ALA A 117 -4.23 -10.03 4.12
CA ALA A 117 -3.35 -10.05 2.96
C ALA A 117 -2.07 -9.27 3.18
N ALA A 118 -2.17 -8.02 3.65
CA ALA A 118 -1.00 -7.17 3.93
C ALA A 118 -0.11 -7.73 5.07
N MET A 119 -0.69 -8.44 6.04
CA MET A 119 0.07 -9.01 7.14
C MET A 119 0.82 -10.28 6.73
N LEU A 120 0.24 -11.08 5.84
CA LEU A 120 0.79 -12.34 5.34
C LEU A 120 1.70 -12.16 4.10
N THR A 121 1.82 -10.95 3.57
CA THR A 121 2.81 -10.64 2.53
C THR A 121 4.22 -11.03 2.98
N GLY A 122 4.91 -11.82 2.15
CA GLY A 122 6.27 -12.30 2.42
C GLY A 122 6.39 -13.38 3.49
N VAL A 123 5.28 -13.92 4.01
CA VAL A 123 5.29 -15.13 4.85
C VAL A 123 5.58 -16.34 3.95
N SER A 124 6.42 -17.25 4.46
CA SER A 124 6.76 -18.51 3.77
C SER A 124 5.55 -19.42 3.59
N ASP A 125 5.46 -20.08 2.43
CA ASP A 125 4.29 -20.91 2.08
C ASP A 125 4.08 -22.08 3.06
N SER A 126 5.15 -22.60 3.67
CA SER A 126 5.08 -23.68 4.67
C SER A 126 4.36 -23.29 5.97
N LYS A 127 4.31 -21.99 6.30
CA LYS A 127 3.66 -21.46 7.51
C LYS A 127 2.38 -20.69 7.20
N LEU A 128 2.13 -20.40 5.92
CA LEU A 128 1.07 -19.52 5.47
C LEU A 128 -0.31 -20.04 5.88
N GLU A 129 -0.61 -21.30 5.57
CA GLU A 129 -1.91 -21.92 5.86
C GLU A 129 -2.19 -21.95 7.37
N GLN A 130 -1.20 -22.33 8.18
CA GLN A 130 -1.33 -22.36 9.64
C GLN A 130 -1.56 -20.95 10.22
N LEU A 131 -0.81 -19.95 9.75
CA LEU A 131 -0.96 -18.57 10.20
C LEU A 131 -2.28 -17.96 9.76
N GLU A 132 -2.70 -18.21 8.52
CA GLU A 132 -3.98 -17.77 7.98
C GLU A 132 -5.14 -18.31 8.83
N ALA A 133 -5.18 -19.63 9.06
CA ALA A 133 -6.19 -20.25 9.91
C ALA A 133 -6.18 -19.66 11.33
N ALA A 134 -5.00 -19.50 11.94
CA ALA A 134 -4.87 -18.96 13.30
C ALA A 134 -5.26 -17.47 13.41
N ILE A 135 -5.09 -16.68 12.34
CA ILE A 135 -5.51 -15.28 12.30
C ILE A 135 -7.03 -15.17 12.18
N LEU A 136 -7.64 -16.02 11.34
CA LEU A 136 -9.08 -16.05 11.07
C LEU A 136 -9.89 -16.75 12.16
N ASP A 137 -9.24 -17.50 13.05
CA ASP A 137 -9.91 -18.23 14.13
C ASP A 137 -10.62 -17.31 15.14
N GLY A 138 -11.82 -17.69 15.57
CA GLY A 138 -12.62 -16.95 16.55
C GLY A 138 -13.58 -15.91 15.96
N ARG A 139 -14.00 -14.94 16.79
CA ARG A 139 -14.95 -13.91 16.39
C ARG A 139 -14.30 -12.85 15.52
N SER A 140 -15.09 -12.26 14.62
CA SER A 140 -14.71 -11.10 13.82
C SER A 140 -14.16 -9.97 14.71
N LEU A 141 -12.97 -9.47 14.39
CA LEU A 141 -12.26 -8.43 15.13
C LEU A 141 -12.14 -7.17 14.27
N PRO A 142 -12.28 -5.96 14.85
CA PRO A 142 -11.97 -4.72 14.13
C PRO A 142 -10.58 -4.78 13.47
N PRO A 143 -10.39 -4.18 12.27
CA PRO A 143 -9.15 -4.26 11.50
C PRO A 143 -7.87 -3.94 12.31
N SER A 144 -7.93 -2.99 13.25
CA SER A 144 -6.81 -2.65 14.13
C SER A 144 -6.42 -3.78 15.09
N LYS A 145 -7.41 -4.44 15.71
CA LYS A 145 -7.22 -5.57 16.60
C LYS A 145 -6.77 -6.82 15.82
N LEU A 146 -7.32 -7.03 14.63
CA LEU A 146 -6.92 -8.10 13.72
C LEU A 146 -5.44 -7.96 13.31
N ARG A 147 -5.02 -6.75 12.93
CA ARG A 147 -3.61 -6.46 12.64
C ARG A 147 -2.70 -6.74 13.84
N ALA A 148 -3.11 -6.36 15.05
CA ALA A 148 -2.34 -6.64 16.27
C ALA A 148 -2.27 -8.14 16.60
N ARG A 149 -3.32 -8.91 16.31
CA ARG A 149 -3.32 -10.38 16.45
C ARG A 149 -2.39 -11.02 15.43
N ALA A 150 -2.51 -10.66 14.16
CA ALA A 150 -1.66 -11.16 13.08
C ALA A 150 -0.17 -10.91 13.36
N ARG A 151 0.19 -9.67 13.77
CA ARG A 151 1.58 -9.35 14.17
C ARG A 151 2.11 -10.28 15.26
N ARG A 152 1.30 -10.55 16.29
CA ARG A 152 1.69 -11.44 17.40
C ARG A 152 1.83 -12.90 16.97
N LEU A 153 0.98 -13.38 16.06
CA LEU A 153 1.08 -14.75 15.54
C LEU A 153 2.30 -14.90 14.64
N ILE A 154 2.50 -13.97 13.70
CA ILE A 154 3.66 -14.00 12.79
C ILE A 154 4.97 -13.90 13.58
N ALA A 155 5.06 -13.02 14.58
CA ALA A 155 6.27 -12.92 15.41
C ALA A 155 6.58 -14.19 16.20
N ARG A 156 5.58 -15.01 16.53
CA ARG A 156 5.76 -16.27 17.26
C ARG A 156 6.13 -17.44 16.34
N HIS A 157 5.50 -17.54 15.18
CA HIS A 157 5.66 -18.70 14.30
C HIS A 157 6.66 -18.47 13.16
N ASP A 158 6.93 -17.21 12.81
CA ASP A 158 7.82 -16.84 11.71
C ASP A 158 8.75 -15.67 12.03
N PRO A 159 9.66 -15.83 13.02
CA PRO A 159 10.60 -14.78 13.40
C PRO A 159 11.55 -14.41 12.25
N ASP A 160 11.88 -15.36 11.37
CA ASP A 160 12.80 -15.13 10.25
C ASP A 160 12.20 -14.16 9.22
N SER A 161 10.92 -14.32 8.86
CA SER A 161 10.23 -13.38 7.97
C SER A 161 10.05 -11.99 8.60
N VAL A 162 9.96 -11.90 9.93
CA VAL A 162 9.99 -10.61 10.63
C VAL A 162 11.38 -9.97 10.54
N ALA A 163 12.44 -10.75 10.79
CA ALA A 163 13.81 -10.28 10.71
C ALA A 163 14.19 -9.85 9.29
N HIS A 164 13.79 -10.63 8.28
CA HIS A 164 14.03 -10.31 6.87
C HIS A 164 13.32 -9.02 6.45
N ARG A 165 12.03 -8.87 6.77
CA ARG A 165 11.30 -7.62 6.47
C ARG A 165 11.88 -6.42 7.20
N ASN A 166 12.36 -6.59 8.44
CA ASN A 166 13.03 -5.52 9.15
C ASN A 166 14.33 -5.10 8.43
N LYS A 167 15.14 -6.06 7.98
CA LYS A 167 16.35 -5.77 7.19
C LYS A 167 16.05 -4.99 5.91
N LEU A 168 15.02 -5.41 5.17
CA LEU A 168 14.58 -4.69 3.96
C LEU A 168 14.08 -3.28 4.30
N ALA A 169 13.23 -3.13 5.31
CA ALA A 169 12.71 -1.83 5.74
C ALA A 169 13.83 -0.87 6.21
N ILE A 170 14.88 -1.40 6.86
CA ILE A 170 16.07 -0.63 7.23
C ILE A 170 16.86 -0.22 5.99
N ALA A 171 16.94 -1.06 4.96
CA ALA A 171 17.59 -0.73 3.70
C ALA A 171 16.84 0.39 2.95
N ASP A 172 15.50 0.38 3.00
CA ASP A 172 14.61 1.38 2.40
C ASP A 172 14.42 2.63 3.29
N ARG A 173 15.30 2.86 4.26
CA ARG A 173 15.22 4.06 5.11
C ARG A 173 15.53 5.30 4.27
N ASP A 174 14.66 6.29 4.34
CA ASP A 174 14.82 7.53 3.58
C ASP A 174 14.11 8.69 4.28
N VAL A 175 14.54 9.91 3.98
CA VAL A 175 13.92 11.15 4.46
C VAL A 175 13.74 12.07 3.26
N TRP A 176 12.50 12.44 2.98
CA TRP A 176 12.16 13.30 1.86
C TRP A 176 11.55 14.62 2.30
N ILE A 177 11.79 15.65 1.51
CA ILE A 177 11.21 16.98 1.68
C ILE A 177 10.36 17.29 0.47
N ARG A 178 9.08 17.62 0.70
CA ARG A 178 8.16 18.03 -0.36
C ARG A 178 7.74 19.47 -0.14
N PRO A 179 7.80 20.34 -1.17
CA PRO A 179 7.32 21.71 -1.05
C PRO A 179 5.82 21.72 -0.73
N ALA A 180 5.40 22.70 0.06
CA ALA A 180 4.01 23.00 0.37
C ALA A 180 3.69 24.48 0.02
N GLU A 181 2.41 24.84 0.09
CA GLU A 181 1.99 26.22 -0.13
C GLU A 181 2.53 27.17 0.96
N ASN A 182 2.50 28.47 0.68
CA ASN A 182 2.83 29.53 1.65
C ASN A 182 4.27 29.50 2.17
N GLY A 183 5.24 29.02 1.36
CA GLY A 183 6.65 28.98 1.75
C GLY A 183 6.99 27.89 2.77
N MET A 184 6.09 26.92 2.97
CA MET A 184 6.27 25.79 3.88
C MET A 184 6.75 24.55 3.12
N ALA A 185 7.23 23.54 3.85
CA ALA A 185 7.55 22.23 3.31
C ALA A 185 7.15 21.12 4.28
N TYR A 186 6.81 19.96 3.74
CA TYR A 186 6.64 18.74 4.51
C TYR A 186 7.99 18.01 4.58
N LEU A 187 8.43 17.69 5.79
CA LEU A 187 9.48 16.71 6.05
C LEU A 187 8.80 15.42 6.50
N ASP A 188 9.13 14.32 5.85
CA ASP A 188 8.60 13.00 6.18
C ASP A 188 9.72 11.97 5.97
N GLY A 189 9.63 10.84 6.66
CA GLY A 189 10.73 9.89 6.69
C GLY A 189 10.34 8.49 7.13
N HIS A 190 10.94 7.52 6.46
CA HIS A 190 10.87 6.11 6.80
C HIS A 190 12.16 5.74 7.55
N LEU A 191 12.04 5.50 8.85
CA LEU A 191 13.17 5.25 9.75
C LEU A 191 12.98 3.93 10.51
N PRO A 192 14.07 3.29 10.96
CA PRO A 192 13.98 2.21 11.94
C PRO A 192 13.19 2.68 13.17
N ALA A 193 12.28 1.84 13.66
CA ALA A 193 11.33 2.25 14.71
C ALA A 193 12.01 2.76 15.99
N ALA A 194 13.17 2.18 16.35
CA ALA A 194 13.97 2.62 17.49
C ALA A 194 14.50 4.05 17.30
N ASP A 195 14.99 4.38 16.10
CA ASP A 195 15.51 5.71 15.77
C ASP A 195 14.39 6.74 15.70
N ALA A 196 13.25 6.38 15.09
CA ALA A 196 12.05 7.23 15.06
C ALA A 196 11.53 7.53 16.47
N HIS A 197 11.52 6.53 17.37
CA HIS A 197 11.12 6.73 18.76
C HIS A 197 12.11 7.61 19.52
N THR A 198 13.42 7.43 19.27
CA THR A 198 14.47 8.27 19.85
C THR A 198 14.30 9.73 19.42
N LEU A 199 14.06 9.97 18.13
CA LEU A 199 13.76 11.30 17.59
C LEU A 199 12.50 11.88 18.25
N ALA A 200 11.41 11.12 18.30
CA ALA A 200 10.15 11.58 18.90
C ALA A 200 10.30 11.95 20.38
N THR A 201 11.03 11.14 21.15
CA THR A 201 11.35 11.41 22.56
C THR A 201 12.19 12.68 22.67
N ARG A 202 13.23 12.83 21.84
CA ARG A 202 14.07 14.03 21.86
C ARG A 202 13.30 15.31 21.52
N LEU A 203 12.43 15.27 20.52
CA LEU A 203 11.57 16.40 20.17
C LEU A 203 10.61 16.75 21.31
N ARG A 204 10.11 15.74 22.04
CA ARG A 204 9.25 15.92 23.21
C ARG A 204 10.01 16.59 24.36
N GLU A 205 11.23 16.13 24.64
CA GLU A 205 12.13 16.72 25.65
C GLU A 205 12.53 18.16 25.34
N MET A 206 12.54 18.57 24.08
CA MET A 206 12.86 19.95 23.69
C MET A 206 11.63 20.87 23.64
N SER A 207 10.42 20.31 23.63
CA SER A 207 9.18 21.09 23.42
C SER A 207 8.30 21.23 24.66
N ILE A 208 8.49 20.41 25.69
CA ILE A 208 7.66 20.39 26.91
C ILE A 208 8.36 21.02 28.13
N PRO A 209 9.61 20.67 28.47
CA PRO A 209 10.32 21.22 29.63
C PRO A 209 10.81 22.65 29.38
N ASP A 210 11.04 23.40 30.47
CA ASP A 210 11.73 24.72 30.50
C ASP A 210 11.16 25.82 29.59
N VAL A 211 9.90 25.68 29.17
CA VAL A 211 9.17 26.70 28.43
C VAL A 211 8.55 27.69 29.39
N CYS A 212 8.73 28.98 29.09
CA CYS A 212 8.11 30.05 29.86
C CYS A 212 6.60 29.84 29.95
N ALA A 213 6.01 30.08 31.13
CA ALA A 213 4.57 29.95 31.36
C ALA A 213 3.72 30.85 30.43
N HIS A 214 4.33 31.89 29.86
CA HIS A 214 3.70 32.83 28.91
C HIS A 214 4.11 32.58 27.44
N ASP A 215 4.71 31.44 27.10
CA ASP A 215 5.01 31.11 25.70
C ASP A 215 3.70 30.98 24.89
N PRO A 216 3.43 31.84 23.89
CA PRO A 216 2.18 31.80 23.12
C PRO A 216 2.13 30.65 22.11
N ARG A 217 3.24 29.92 21.91
CA ARG A 217 3.32 28.85 20.90
C ARG A 217 2.60 27.59 21.35
N THR A 218 1.86 26.99 20.42
CA THR A 218 1.21 25.70 20.62
C THR A 218 2.24 24.56 20.72
N LEU A 219 1.86 23.42 21.31
CA LEU A 219 2.74 22.24 21.38
C LEU A 219 3.23 21.76 19.98
N PRO A 220 2.38 21.70 18.93
CA PRO A 220 2.86 21.37 17.60
C PRO A 220 3.88 22.36 17.03
N GLN A 221 3.71 23.67 17.26
CA GLN A 221 4.66 24.71 16.83
C GLN A 221 6.01 24.54 17.55
N ARG A 222 6.00 24.36 18.88
CA ARG A 222 7.24 24.11 19.66
C ARG A 222 7.96 22.85 19.22
N ARG A 223 7.21 21.80 18.85
CA ARG A 223 7.79 20.56 18.31
C ARG A 223 8.43 20.77 16.93
N ALA A 224 7.84 21.61 16.08
CA ALA A 224 8.45 21.99 14.80
C ALA A 224 9.74 22.80 15.03
N ASP A 225 9.71 23.80 15.92
CA ASP A 225 10.89 24.59 16.28
C ASP A 225 12.01 23.71 16.87
N ALA A 226 11.65 22.75 17.73
CA ALA A 226 12.59 21.79 18.31
C ALA A 226 13.30 20.95 17.24
N LEU A 227 12.57 20.52 16.20
CA LEU A 227 13.14 19.77 15.09
C LEU A 227 14.16 20.63 14.31
N THR A 228 13.84 21.89 14.04
CA THR A 228 14.73 22.82 13.35
C THR A 228 15.97 23.16 14.19
N ALA A 229 15.83 23.25 15.50
CA ALA A 229 16.94 23.51 16.43
C ALA A 229 17.88 22.31 16.62
N LEU A 230 17.39 21.08 16.38
CA LEU A 230 18.16 19.84 16.60
C LEU A 230 19.39 19.75 15.69
N VAL A 231 19.29 20.17 14.42
CA VAL A 231 20.38 20.07 13.44
C VAL A 231 21.56 20.98 13.80
N PRO A 232 21.37 22.30 14.03
CA PRO A 232 22.47 23.16 14.50
C PRO A 232 23.10 22.69 15.82
N GLN A 233 22.30 22.15 16.75
CA GLN A 233 22.81 21.60 18.00
C GLN A 233 23.74 20.40 17.76
N ALA A 234 23.36 19.49 16.85
CA ALA A 234 24.19 18.36 16.46
C ALA A 234 25.49 18.81 15.78
N LEU A 235 25.41 19.82 14.88
CA LEU A 235 26.57 20.40 14.20
C LEU A 235 27.56 21.03 15.20
N ARG A 236 27.07 21.81 16.17
CA ARG A 236 27.90 22.44 17.21
C ARG A 236 28.55 21.42 18.15
N ALA A 237 27.89 20.29 18.39
CA ALA A 237 28.41 19.23 19.25
C ALA A 237 29.52 18.40 18.58
N GLY A 238 29.83 18.63 17.30
CA GLY A 238 30.85 17.86 16.56
C GLY A 238 30.50 16.38 16.38
N ARG A 239 29.24 15.99 16.63
CA ARG A 239 28.77 14.61 16.53
C ARG A 239 28.21 14.35 15.13
N TYR A 240 29.10 14.35 14.14
CA TYR A 240 28.79 13.73 12.85
C TYR A 240 29.40 12.32 12.88
N PRO A 241 28.74 11.28 12.32
CA PRO A 241 29.47 10.06 12.01
C PRO A 241 30.56 10.46 11.02
N GLN A 242 31.81 10.51 11.47
CA GLN A 242 32.94 10.60 10.56
C GLN A 242 32.70 9.53 9.50
N THR A 243 32.57 9.93 8.24
CA THR A 243 32.65 8.99 7.11
C THR A 243 33.80 8.04 7.41
N ALA A 244 33.56 6.74 7.27
CA ALA A 244 34.46 5.66 7.66
C ALA A 244 35.95 6.06 7.56
N PRO A 245 36.79 5.76 8.57
CA PRO A 245 38.22 5.98 8.43
C PRO A 245 38.70 5.22 7.19
N ASP A 246 39.41 5.94 6.32
CA ASP A 246 40.22 5.41 5.22
C ASP A 246 39.47 4.95 3.95
N ALA A 247 38.79 5.88 3.28
CA ALA A 247 38.43 5.75 1.85
C ALA A 247 39.37 6.53 0.91
N SER A 248 40.56 6.91 1.37
CA SER A 248 41.55 7.66 0.58
C SER A 248 42.63 6.78 -0.09
N SER A 249 42.64 5.45 0.10
CA SER A 249 43.61 4.57 -0.58
C SER A 249 43.04 3.61 -1.63
N ALA A 250 41.71 3.59 -1.86
CA ALA A 250 41.08 2.65 -2.81
C ALA A 250 40.49 3.31 -4.07
N CYS A 251 40.49 4.64 -4.17
CA CYS A 251 40.11 5.36 -5.39
C CYS A 251 41.35 5.96 -6.09
N ALA A 252 42.42 5.18 -6.22
CA ALA A 252 43.52 5.49 -7.13
C ALA A 252 43.41 4.58 -8.37
N VAL A 253 42.47 4.91 -9.26
CA VAL A 253 42.55 4.43 -10.65
C VAL A 253 43.44 5.43 -11.37
N GLY A 254 44.57 4.93 -11.87
CA GLY A 254 45.62 5.71 -12.51
C GLY A 254 45.11 6.51 -13.72
N ASN A 255 45.49 7.79 -13.74
CA ASN A 255 45.46 8.60 -14.95
C ASN A 255 46.78 8.38 -15.72
N SER A 256 46.70 7.70 -16.86
CA SER A 256 47.51 8.04 -18.04
C SER A 256 47.08 7.25 -19.28
N ALA A 257 46.26 7.87 -20.14
CA ALA A 257 46.48 7.92 -21.59
C ALA A 257 45.38 8.77 -22.25
N GLN A 258 45.83 9.74 -23.04
CA GLN A 258 45.07 10.72 -23.82
C GLN A 258 44.39 10.11 -25.08
N PRO A 259 43.57 10.89 -25.83
CA PRO A 259 42.31 10.43 -26.41
C PRO A 259 42.43 9.96 -27.87
N ALA A 260 41.48 9.12 -28.29
CA ALA A 260 41.14 8.93 -29.70
C ALA A 260 39.71 9.42 -29.97
N SER A 261 39.61 10.31 -30.97
CA SER A 261 38.44 11.01 -31.49
C SER A 261 37.40 10.09 -32.18
N PRO A 262 36.21 10.63 -32.56
CA PRO A 262 34.93 9.93 -32.49
C PRO A 262 34.48 9.29 -33.81
N LEU A 263 33.67 8.22 -33.72
CA LEU A 263 32.85 7.73 -34.83
C LEU A 263 31.39 7.52 -34.38
N ARG A 264 30.56 8.50 -34.78
CA ARG A 264 29.16 8.43 -35.22
C ARG A 264 28.18 7.46 -34.50
N ALA A 265 27.35 8.09 -33.68
CA ALA A 265 25.89 8.14 -33.80
C ALA A 265 25.11 6.86 -34.18
N ARG A 266 24.40 6.30 -33.20
CA ARG A 266 23.01 5.86 -33.37
C ARG A 266 22.12 6.54 -32.33
N GLY A 267 21.17 7.31 -32.82
CA GLY A 267 20.15 8.00 -32.04
C GLY A 267 19.10 7.04 -31.46
N GLY A 268 18.36 7.55 -30.47
CA GLY A 268 17.27 6.84 -29.81
C GLY A 268 16.92 7.52 -28.49
N HIS A 269 16.16 8.60 -28.59
CA HIS A 269 15.89 9.60 -27.57
C HIS A 269 15.11 9.07 -26.35
N ARG A 270 15.58 9.35 -25.12
CA ARG A 270 14.71 9.56 -23.95
C ARG A 270 14.72 11.06 -23.63
N SER A 271 13.59 11.70 -23.87
CA SER A 271 13.34 13.11 -23.56
C SER A 271 13.13 13.28 -22.05
N SER A 272 14.09 13.90 -21.39
CA SER A 272 13.88 14.62 -20.14
C SER A 272 13.15 15.92 -20.47
N ARG A 273 11.84 15.97 -20.21
CA ARG A 273 11.12 17.25 -20.19
C ARG A 273 11.40 17.94 -18.85
N SER A 274 12.42 18.80 -18.85
CA SER A 274 12.55 19.87 -17.86
C SER A 274 11.39 20.85 -18.05
N TRP A 275 10.68 21.16 -16.97
CA TRP A 275 9.71 22.26 -16.98
C TRP A 275 10.42 23.51 -16.49
N SER A 276 10.87 24.31 -17.45
CA SER A 276 11.28 25.70 -17.24
C SER A 276 10.01 26.55 -17.11
N THR A 277 9.87 27.26 -16.00
CA THR A 277 8.83 28.28 -15.78
C THR A 277 8.94 29.42 -16.79
N PRO A 278 7.86 29.87 -17.46
CA PRO A 278 7.86 31.14 -18.15
C PRO A 278 7.46 32.28 -17.19
N ARG A 279 8.33 33.28 -17.09
CA ARG A 279 7.98 34.67 -16.71
C ARG A 279 7.16 35.31 -17.84
N ARG A 280 6.02 35.93 -17.53
CA ARG A 280 5.39 37.00 -18.34
C ARG A 280 4.43 37.78 -17.44
N SER A 281 4.86 38.92 -16.89
CA SER A 281 4.60 40.29 -17.34
C SER A 281 3.12 40.64 -17.48
N SER A 282 2.70 41.61 -16.66
CA SER A 282 1.48 42.40 -16.70
C SER A 282 1.07 42.83 -18.10
N ASP A 283 -0.21 42.70 -18.43
CA ASP A 283 -0.97 43.81 -19.00
C ASP A 283 -2.47 43.62 -18.80
N SER A 284 -3.10 44.74 -18.48
CA SER A 284 -4.51 44.94 -18.17
C SER A 284 -5.42 44.78 -19.38
N THR A 285 -6.56 44.10 -19.22
CA THR A 285 -7.79 44.53 -19.90
C THR A 285 -9.04 44.11 -19.13
N THR A 286 -9.80 45.15 -18.77
CA THR A 286 -11.14 45.24 -18.19
C THR A 286 -12.20 44.42 -18.94
N PHE A 287 -13.16 43.79 -18.22
CA PHE A 287 -14.63 43.81 -18.45
C PHE A 287 -15.38 42.89 -17.43
N PRO A 288 -16.71 43.06 -17.20
CA PRO A 288 -17.29 43.53 -15.93
C PRO A 288 -18.04 42.43 -15.12
N PRO A 289 -18.59 42.74 -13.92
CA PRO A 289 -19.15 41.71 -13.04
C PRO A 289 -20.65 41.51 -13.29
N THR A 290 -21.12 40.25 -13.17
CA THR A 290 -22.53 39.94 -12.95
C THR A 290 -22.73 39.17 -11.65
N SER A 291 -23.49 39.82 -10.77
CA SER A 291 -24.42 39.35 -9.74
C SER A 291 -24.14 38.08 -8.94
N ARG A 292 -24.02 38.33 -7.62
CA ARG A 292 -24.51 37.54 -6.48
C ARG A 292 -25.51 36.44 -6.82
N ASP A 293 -25.26 35.25 -6.29
CA ASP A 293 -26.31 34.55 -5.55
C ASP A 293 -25.74 33.82 -4.32
N THR A 294 -26.52 33.92 -3.25
CA THR A 294 -26.23 33.54 -1.88
C THR A 294 -26.65 32.10 -1.63
N GLY A 295 -25.70 31.23 -1.28
CA GLY A 295 -25.97 29.85 -0.87
C GLY A 295 -25.06 29.44 0.28
N ARG A 296 -25.53 29.65 1.50
CA ARG A 296 -24.90 29.24 2.77
C ARG A 296 -24.80 27.70 2.81
N SER A 297 -23.62 27.13 2.53
CA SER A 297 -23.36 25.70 2.79
C SER A 297 -22.59 25.53 4.10
N VAL A 298 -23.15 24.68 4.97
CA VAL A 298 -22.61 24.31 6.26
C VAL A 298 -21.34 23.48 6.04
N ARG A 299 -20.21 23.92 6.60
CA ARG A 299 -18.95 23.14 6.60
C ARG A 299 -19.09 21.91 7.48
N THR A 300 -19.05 20.71 6.89
CA THR A 300 -18.75 19.47 7.59
C THR A 300 -17.22 19.28 7.66
N PRO A 301 -16.66 18.73 8.75
CA PRO A 301 -15.22 18.51 8.85
C PRO A 301 -14.80 17.31 7.99
N ARG A 302 -13.91 17.54 7.01
CA ARG A 302 -13.19 16.49 6.29
C ARG A 302 -12.24 15.78 7.25
N VAL A 303 -12.57 14.54 7.61
CA VAL A 303 -11.63 13.61 8.22
C VAL A 303 -10.65 13.19 7.13
N HIS A 304 -9.42 13.70 7.21
CA HIS A 304 -8.32 13.37 6.32
C HIS A 304 -7.66 12.10 6.85
N TRP A 305 -7.82 10.99 6.14
CA TRP A 305 -6.96 9.82 6.34
C TRP A 305 -5.67 10.02 5.53
N PRO A 306 -4.47 9.76 6.09
CA PRO A 306 -3.25 9.83 5.30
C PRO A 306 -3.27 8.72 4.23
N PRO A 307 -2.72 8.94 3.03
CA PRO A 307 -2.53 7.86 2.08
C PRO A 307 -1.52 6.87 2.68
N THR A 308 -1.98 5.68 3.05
CA THR A 308 -1.09 4.53 3.24
C THR A 308 -0.49 4.21 1.88
N VAL A 309 0.72 4.69 1.64
CA VAL A 309 1.57 4.21 0.56
C VAL A 309 1.89 2.76 0.90
N SER A 310 1.18 1.83 0.27
CA SER A 310 1.60 0.44 0.22
C SER A 310 2.79 0.41 -0.72
N SER A 311 4.00 0.38 -0.16
CA SER A 311 5.17 -0.08 -0.91
C SER A 311 5.02 -1.59 -1.14
N SER A 312 4.16 -1.95 -2.09
CA SER A 312 4.17 -3.29 -2.67
C SER A 312 5.44 -3.40 -3.49
N VAL A 313 6.50 -3.94 -2.87
CA VAL A 313 7.56 -4.59 -3.62
C VAL A 313 6.88 -5.75 -4.37
N SER A 314 6.54 -5.49 -5.63
CA SER A 314 6.08 -6.48 -6.61
C SER A 314 7.09 -7.62 -6.63
N THR A 315 6.83 -8.68 -5.87
CA THR A 315 7.54 -9.95 -6.03
C THR A 315 6.91 -10.62 -7.23
N ARG A 316 7.34 -10.17 -8.40
CA ARG A 316 6.87 -10.64 -9.70
C ARG A 316 7.29 -12.09 -9.88
N TRP A 317 6.32 -12.99 -9.82
CA TRP A 317 6.50 -14.39 -10.16
C TRP A 317 6.78 -14.54 -11.67
N PRO A 318 7.82 -15.29 -12.08
CA PRO A 318 7.98 -15.67 -13.47
C PRO A 318 7.10 -16.89 -13.82
N PRO A 319 6.59 -17.02 -15.06
CA PRO A 319 5.98 -18.28 -15.49
C PRO A 319 7.07 -19.36 -15.62
N LYS A 320 6.72 -20.60 -15.24
CA LYS A 320 7.58 -21.78 -15.41
C LYS A 320 7.94 -21.93 -16.89
N ALA A 321 9.24 -21.86 -17.20
CA ALA A 321 9.74 -22.23 -18.51
C ALA A 321 9.62 -23.74 -18.71
N THR A 322 8.71 -24.16 -19.58
CA THR A 322 8.67 -25.52 -20.12
C THR A 322 9.92 -25.73 -20.97
N GLN A 323 10.82 -26.62 -20.55
CA GLN A 323 11.94 -27.06 -21.39
C GLN A 323 11.39 -27.80 -22.61
N VAL A 324 11.43 -27.16 -23.78
CA VAL A 324 11.26 -27.81 -25.07
C VAL A 324 12.60 -28.42 -25.46
N GLY A 325 12.73 -29.74 -25.27
CA GLY A 325 13.81 -30.52 -25.86
C GLY A 325 13.59 -30.66 -27.35
N THR A 326 14.50 -30.09 -28.15
CA THR A 326 14.58 -30.29 -29.59
C THR A 326 15.11 -31.69 -29.90
N SER A 327 14.34 -32.49 -30.63
CA SER A 327 14.92 -33.51 -31.52
C SER A 327 14.13 -33.55 -32.83
N SER A 328 14.90 -33.40 -33.90
CA SER A 328 14.57 -33.39 -35.33
C SER A 328 13.73 -34.58 -35.82
N GLY A 329 12.92 -34.33 -36.86
CA GLY A 329 11.84 -35.19 -37.44
C GLY A 329 12.27 -36.49 -38.16
N PRO A 330 11.55 -37.01 -39.19
CA PRO A 330 10.44 -36.42 -39.98
C PRO A 330 9.13 -37.27 -40.02
N ALA A 331 8.05 -36.65 -40.53
CA ALA A 331 6.77 -37.28 -40.93
C ALA A 331 6.98 -38.35 -42.04
N PRO A 332 6.04 -39.30 -42.32
CA PRO A 332 4.73 -38.99 -42.93
C PRO A 332 3.56 -39.95 -42.58
N PHE A 333 2.31 -39.50 -42.78
CA PHE A 333 1.29 -40.11 -43.67
C PHE A 333 -0.16 -39.79 -43.25
N ARG A 334 -0.89 -39.18 -44.20
CA ARG A 334 -2.35 -39.12 -44.29
C ARG A 334 -2.93 -40.54 -44.40
N ARG A 335 -4.08 -40.80 -43.74
CA ARG A 335 -5.14 -41.63 -44.34
C ARG A 335 -6.53 -41.24 -43.83
N LEU A 336 -7.42 -41.08 -44.81
CA LEU A 336 -8.87 -40.97 -44.76
C LEU A 336 -9.55 -42.29 -44.33
N MET A 337 -10.86 -42.20 -44.10
CA MET A 337 -11.92 -43.25 -43.97
C MET A 337 -12.35 -43.51 -42.51
N ALA A 338 -13.54 -43.08 -42.08
CA ALA A 338 -14.90 -43.59 -42.35
C ALA A 338 -15.34 -44.68 -41.33
N TYR A 339 -16.46 -44.37 -40.63
CA TYR A 339 -17.53 -45.18 -39.99
C TYR A 339 -17.37 -46.71 -39.83
N PRO A 340 -17.94 -47.30 -38.76
CA PRO A 340 -19.41 -47.43 -38.60
C PRO A 340 -20.01 -46.85 -37.32
#